data_AF-A0A517TU38-F1
#
_entry.id   AF-A0A517TU38-F1
#
_cell.length_a   1.000
_cell.length_b   1.000
_cell.length_c   1.000
_cell.angle_alpha   90.00
_cell.angle_beta   90.00
_cell.angle_gamma   90.00
#
_symmetry.space_group_name_H-M   'P 1'
#
loop_
_entity.id
_entity.type
_entity.pdbx_description
1 polymer ?
#
loop_
_entity_poly.entity_id
_entity_poly.type
_entity_poly.pdbx_seq_one_letter_code
_entity_poly.pdbx_strand_id
1 'polypeptide(L)'
;MRGADVRRFLQHELGLVRSLAPVYGLLHRLGDSYLRSRPRHRKADPEAEAAFRRELPDRLRTLAMTHADKRLRAYFQDESRFGQQGTTTNVWAKKGSRPTAIRQTEYEQADG
;
A
#
# COMPACT_ATOMS: atom_id res chain seq x y z
N MET A 1 6.47 -4.52 -10.66
CA MET A 1 7.86 -4.90 -11.00
C MET A 1 8.62 -3.68 -11.52
N ARG A 2 9.93 -3.55 -11.28
CA ARG A 2 10.74 -2.47 -11.89
C ARG A 2 11.24 -2.90 -13.28
N GLY A 3 11.56 -1.94 -14.15
CA GLY A 3 12.08 -2.24 -15.49
C GLY A 3 13.40 -3.04 -15.47
N ALA A 4 14.24 -2.80 -14.46
CA ALA A 4 15.48 -3.55 -14.26
C ALA A 4 15.25 -5.03 -13.92
N ASP A 5 14.18 -5.33 -13.17
CA ASP A 5 13.80 -6.71 -12.84
C ASP A 5 13.38 -7.47 -14.11
N VAL A 6 12.62 -6.81 -14.99
CA VAL A 6 12.21 -7.37 -16.30
C VAL A 6 13.43 -7.63 -17.16
N ARG A 7 14.39 -6.70 -17.22
CA ARG A 7 15.63 -6.89 -17.96
C ARG A 7 16.43 -8.09 -17.43
N ARG A 8 16.53 -8.22 -16.10
CA ARG A 8 17.23 -9.34 -15.46
C ARG A 8 16.55 -10.68 -15.77
N PHE A 9 15.21 -10.71 -15.74
CA PHE A 9 14.43 -11.88 -16.14
C PHE A 9 14.66 -12.26 -17.60
N LEU A 10 14.58 -11.29 -18.53
CA LEU A 10 14.83 -11.53 -19.96
C LEU A 10 16.24 -12.03 -20.24
N GLN A 11 17.23 -11.56 -19.48
CA GLN A 11 18.61 -12.04 -19.58
C GLN A 11 18.78 -13.47 -19.05
N HIS A 12 18.17 -13.79 -17.91
CA HIS A 12 18.32 -15.08 -17.25
C HIS A 12 17.53 -16.20 -17.93
N GLU A 13 16.26 -15.95 -18.22
CA GLU A 13 15.32 -16.97 -18.71
C GLU A 13 15.34 -17.11 -20.23
N LEU A 14 15.62 -16.02 -20.95
CA LEU A 14 15.52 -15.97 -22.41
C LEU A 14 16.85 -15.65 -23.10
N GLY A 15 17.93 -15.43 -22.34
CA GLY A 15 19.25 -15.08 -22.88
C GLY A 15 19.30 -13.74 -23.61
N LEU A 16 18.25 -12.90 -23.49
CA LEU A 16 18.10 -11.67 -24.25
C LEU A 16 18.68 -10.48 -23.47
N VAL A 17 19.88 -10.06 -23.83
CA VAL A 17 20.46 -8.81 -23.34
C VAL A 17 19.81 -7.64 -24.09
N ARG A 18 18.97 -6.88 -23.41
CA ARG A 18 18.26 -5.71 -23.98
C ARG A 18 18.47 -4.47 -23.13
N SER A 19 18.54 -3.31 -23.79
CA SER A 19 18.45 -2.01 -23.11
C SER A 19 17.04 -1.79 -22.55
N LEU A 20 16.85 -0.81 -21.65
CA LEU A 20 15.55 -0.59 -21.00
C LEU A 20 14.45 -0.12 -21.98
N ALA A 21 14.80 0.58 -23.05
CA ALA A 21 13.85 1.08 -24.03
C ALA A 21 13.02 -0.03 -24.73
N PRO A 22 13.62 -1.08 -25.32
CA PRO A 22 12.85 -2.19 -25.90
C PRO A 22 12.08 -3.00 -24.84
N VAL A 23 12.58 -3.05 -23.59
CA VAL A 23 11.86 -3.67 -22.48
C VAL A 23 10.55 -2.93 -22.18
N TYR A 24 10.56 -1.60 -22.15
CA TYR A 24 9.34 -0.80 -21.98
C TYR A 24 8.38 -0.96 -23.16
N GLY A 25 8.90 -1.02 -24.39
CA GLY A 25 8.09 -1.31 -25.58
C GLY A 25 7.39 -2.68 -25.50
N LEU A 26 8.09 -3.71 -25.01
CA LEU A 26 7.52 -5.04 -24.78
C LEU A 26 6.39 -4.98 -23.72
N LEU A 27 6.64 -4.33 -22.58
CA LEU A 27 5.66 -4.22 -21.50
C LEU A 27 4.37 -3.53 -21.96
N HIS A 28 4.50 -2.46 -22.75
CA HIS A 28 3.33 -1.80 -23.35
C HIS A 28 2.57 -2.72 -24.30
N ARG A 29 3.27 -3.50 -25.13
CA ARG A 29 2.64 -4.46 -26.05
C ARG A 29 1.92 -5.60 -25.29
N LEU A 30 2.42 -5.97 -24.11
CA LEU A 30 1.82 -6.95 -23.22
C LEU A 30 0.65 -6.38 -22.38
N GLY A 31 0.35 -5.08 -22.48
CA GLY A 31 -0.75 -4.45 -21.77
C GLY A 31 -0.41 -3.96 -20.35
N ASP A 32 0.86 -3.95 -19.98
CA ASP A 32 1.33 -3.38 -18.72
C ASP A 32 1.48 -1.85 -18.83
N SER A 33 1.38 -1.20 -17.67
CA SER A 33 1.47 0.25 -17.53
C SER A 33 2.32 0.63 -16.32
N TYR A 34 2.90 1.82 -16.36
CA TYR A 34 3.73 2.34 -15.29
C TYR A 34 2.86 3.05 -14.25
N LEU A 35 2.53 2.35 -13.16
CA LEU A 35 1.55 2.76 -12.17
C LEU A 35 2.22 3.22 -10.86
N ARG A 36 1.63 4.24 -10.22
CA ARG A 36 1.97 4.63 -8.84
C ARG A 36 1.55 3.50 -7.91
N SER A 37 2.49 2.94 -7.16
CA SER A 37 2.16 1.97 -6.12
C SER A 37 1.46 2.66 -4.96
N ARG A 38 0.45 1.98 -4.39
CA ARG A 38 -0.21 2.44 -3.16
C ARG A 38 0.63 1.96 -1.97
N PRO A 39 1.07 2.85 -1.08
CA PRO A 39 1.76 2.44 0.14
C PRO A 39 0.81 1.60 0.99
N ARG A 40 1.27 0.42 1.42
CA ARG A 40 0.59 -0.35 2.47
C ARG A 40 1.50 -0.43 3.68
N HIS A 41 0.93 -0.12 4.83
CA HIS A 41 1.65 -0.19 6.10
C HIS A 41 1.94 -1.66 6.43
N ARG A 42 3.17 -1.99 6.81
CA ARG A 42 3.60 -3.38 7.10
C ARG A 42 2.82 -4.00 8.27
N LYS A 43 2.43 -3.18 9.26
CA LYS A 43 1.63 -3.62 10.40
C LYS A 43 0.11 -3.61 10.13
N ALA A 44 -0.32 -3.42 8.88
CA ALA A 44 -1.72 -3.56 8.53
C ALA A 44 -2.10 -5.03 8.63
N ASP A 45 -2.78 -5.40 9.71
CA ASP A 45 -3.34 -6.72 9.93
C ASP A 45 -4.76 -6.75 9.34
N PRO A 46 -4.96 -7.40 8.18
CA PRO A 46 -6.27 -7.45 7.52
C PRO A 46 -7.31 -8.21 8.33
N GLU A 47 -6.86 -9.18 9.14
CA GLU A 47 -7.73 -10.00 9.97
C GLU A 47 -8.23 -9.21 11.17
N ALA A 48 -7.33 -8.47 11.85
CA ALA A 48 -7.71 -7.55 12.91
C ALA A 48 -8.66 -6.43 12.42
N GLU A 49 -8.43 -5.89 11.21
CA GLU A 49 -9.32 -4.89 10.62
C GLU A 49 -10.71 -5.47 10.32
N ALA A 50 -10.78 -6.68 9.77
CA ALA A 50 -12.03 -7.35 9.49
C ALA A 50 -12.79 -7.71 10.78
N ALA A 51 -12.10 -8.23 11.80
CA ALA A 51 -12.67 -8.51 13.11
C ALA A 51 -13.22 -7.25 13.77
N PHE A 52 -12.45 -6.16 13.76
CA PHE A 52 -12.89 -4.86 14.28
C PHE A 52 -14.16 -4.36 13.59
N ARG A 53 -14.20 -4.38 12.25
CA ARG A 53 -15.38 -3.96 11.47
C ARG A 53 -16.61 -4.82 11.76
N ARG A 54 -16.42 -6.12 12.04
CA ARG A 54 -17.50 -7.04 12.39
C ARG A 54 -18.02 -6.82 13.80
N GLU A 55 -17.13 -6.58 14.76
CA GLU A 55 -17.49 -6.49 16.19
C GLU A 55 -17.97 -5.11 16.64
N LEU A 56 -17.57 -4.05 15.92
CA LEU A 56 -17.89 -2.68 16.29
C LEU A 56 -19.41 -2.40 16.43
N PRO A 57 -20.30 -2.85 15.53
CA PRO A 57 -21.73 -2.58 15.65
C PRO A 57 -22.36 -3.18 16.90
N ASP A 58 -21.93 -4.38 17.30
CA ASP A 58 -22.47 -5.06 18.47
C ASP A 58 -21.97 -4.41 19.77
N ARG A 59 -20.69 -4.02 19.81
CA ARG A 59 -20.14 -3.25 20.94
C ARG A 59 -20.87 -1.91 21.12
N LEU A 60 -21.14 -1.19 20.02
CA LEU A 60 -21.89 0.08 20.07
C LEU A 60 -23.33 -0.13 20.53
N ARG A 61 -24.00 -1.21 20.11
CA ARG A 61 -25.35 -1.55 20.61
C ARG A 61 -25.36 -1.83 22.10
N THR A 62 -24.43 -2.64 22.60
CA THR A 62 -24.31 -2.92 24.04
C THR A 62 -24.09 -1.63 24.84
N LEU A 63 -23.18 -0.76 24.38
CA LEU A 63 -22.95 0.55 25.01
C LEU A 63 -24.20 1.44 25.01
N ALA A 64 -24.95 1.46 23.90
CA ALA A 64 -26.20 2.20 23.82
C ALA A 64 -27.29 1.65 24.75
N MET A 65 -27.36 0.33 24.92
CA MET A 65 -28.32 -0.31 25.83
C MET A 65 -27.96 -0.06 27.30
N THR A 66 -26.68 -0.13 27.66
CA THR A 66 -26.20 0.16 29.02
C THR A 66 -26.44 1.62 29.42
N HIS A 67 -26.44 2.53 28.43
CA HIS A 67 -26.64 3.98 28.64
C HIS A 67 -27.88 4.48 27.89
N ALA A 68 -29.00 3.77 28.03
CA ALA A 68 -30.25 4.08 27.36
C ALA A 68 -30.82 5.47 27.72
N ASP A 69 -30.42 6.02 28.86
CA ASP A 69 -30.82 7.34 29.36
C ASP A 69 -29.97 8.50 28.80
N LYS A 70 -28.87 8.21 28.08
CA LYS A 70 -27.88 9.21 27.66
C LYS A 70 -27.65 9.19 26.16
N ARG A 71 -27.49 10.38 25.58
CA ARG A 71 -27.11 10.51 24.17
C ARG A 71 -25.60 10.36 24.00
N LEU A 72 -25.17 9.22 23.45
CA LEU A 72 -23.77 8.95 23.16
C LEU A 72 -23.28 9.72 21.93
N ARG A 73 -22.02 10.18 21.95
CA ARG A 73 -21.30 10.75 20.80
C ARG A 73 -19.95 10.06 20.67
N ALA A 74 -19.62 9.60 19.47
CA ALA A 74 -18.33 9.01 19.17
C ALA A 74 -17.41 10.08 18.57
N TYR A 75 -16.22 10.23 19.15
CA TYR A 75 -15.15 11.09 18.65
C TYR A 75 -13.95 10.22 18.31
N PHE A 76 -13.27 10.53 17.20
CA PHE A 76 -12.06 9.86 16.77
C PHE A 76 -10.97 10.91 16.64
N GLN A 77 -9.80 10.63 17.22
CA GLN A 77 -8.62 11.47 17.13
C GLN A 77 -7.48 10.63 16.55
N ASP A 78 -6.70 11.23 15.66
CA ASP A 78 -5.46 10.66 15.15
C ASP A 78 -4.37 11.74 15.17
N GLU A 79 -3.13 11.34 15.42
CA GLU A 79 -1.98 12.25 15.48
C GLU A 79 -1.27 12.26 14.12
N SER A 80 -1.40 13.35 13.36
CA SER A 80 -0.65 13.52 12.11
C SER A 80 0.64 14.31 12.34
N ARG A 81 1.77 13.78 11.88
CA ARG A 81 3.04 14.52 11.78
C ARG A 81 3.13 15.25 10.45
N PHE A 82 3.44 16.55 10.48
CA PHE A 82 3.75 17.31 9.27
C PHE A 82 5.25 17.19 8.96
N GLY A 83 5.59 16.53 7.85
CA GLY A 83 6.98 16.31 7.42
C GLY A 83 7.04 15.88 5.96
N GLN A 84 8.25 15.74 5.41
CA GLN A 84 8.43 15.39 3.99
C GLN A 84 7.91 13.97 3.72
N GLN A 85 6.79 13.88 3.00
CA GLN A 85 6.24 12.60 2.57
C GLN A 85 7.11 12.03 1.45
N GLY A 86 7.96 11.04 1.78
CA GLY A 86 8.78 10.37 0.75
C GLY A 86 7.96 9.87 -0.46
N THR A 87 8.55 9.98 -1.65
CA THR A 87 7.92 9.65 -2.93
C THR A 87 7.86 8.14 -3.12
N THR A 88 6.68 7.58 -3.41
CA THR A 88 6.57 6.16 -3.80
C THR A 88 7.03 5.98 -5.25
N THR A 89 7.91 5.01 -5.50
CA THR A 89 8.36 4.70 -6.86
C THR A 89 7.26 4.01 -7.65
N ASN A 90 7.12 4.41 -8.91
CA ASN A 90 6.23 3.76 -9.87
C ASN A 90 6.72 2.33 -10.18
N VAL A 91 5.78 1.45 -10.50
CA VAL A 91 6.04 0.06 -10.86
C VAL A 91 5.28 -0.30 -12.13
N TRP A 92 5.85 -1.17 -12.95
CA TRP A 92 5.14 -1.80 -14.06
C TRP A 92 4.19 -2.85 -13.52
N ALA A 93 2.91 -2.75 -13.90
CA ALA A 93 1.85 -3.70 -13.57
C ALA A 93 0.71 -3.62 -14.60
N LYS A 94 -0.14 -4.65 -14.63
CA LYS A 94 -1.29 -4.72 -15.54
C LYS A 94 -2.16 -3.48 -15.42
N LYS A 95 -2.60 -2.95 -16.56
CA LYS A 95 -3.53 -1.81 -16.59
C LYS A 95 -4.79 -2.12 -15.76
N GLY A 96 -5.20 -1.18 -14.91
CA GLY A 96 -6.33 -1.35 -13.99
C GLY A 96 -6.00 -2.09 -12.69
N SER A 97 -4.79 -2.62 -12.53
CA SER A 97 -4.35 -3.20 -11.25
C SER A 97 -4.01 -2.12 -10.23
N ARG A 98 -4.07 -2.48 -8.94
CA ARG A 98 -3.67 -1.63 -7.81
C ARG A 98 -2.41 -2.22 -7.17
N PRO A 99 -1.23 -2.00 -7.77
CA PRO A 99 0.01 -2.56 -7.22
C PRO A 99 0.30 -1.95 -5.86
N THR A 100 0.57 -2.82 -4.90
CA THR A 100 0.88 -2.45 -3.53
C THR A 100 2.39 -2.55 -3.33
N ALA A 101 3.00 -1.54 -2.72
CA ALA A 101 4.39 -1.58 -2.28
C ALA A 101 4.45 -1.40 -0.76
N ILE A 102 5.15 -2.32 -0.08
CA ILE A 102 5.46 -2.18 1.35
C ILE A 102 6.53 -1.10 1.48
N ARG A 103 6.26 -0.07 2.27
CA ARG A 103 7.18 1.07 2.49
C ARG A 103 7.73 1.04 3.92
N GLN A 104 9.05 1.14 4.04
CA GLN A 104 9.73 1.64 5.25
C GLN A 104 10.11 3.10 4.99
N THR A 105 9.98 3.93 6.01
CA THR A 105 10.75 5.18 6.12
C THR A 105 11.25 5.18 7.54
N GLU A 106 12.31 4.39 7.77
CA GLU A 106 13.07 4.48 9.01
C GLU A 106 13.91 5.76 8.89
N TYR A 107 13.54 6.77 9.65
CA TYR A 107 14.45 7.87 9.97
C TYR A 107 15.14 7.45 11.27
N GLU A 108 16.46 7.26 11.19
CA GLU A 108 17.31 7.21 12.37
C GLU A 108 17.29 8.62 12.96
N GLN A 109 16.66 8.79 14.11
CA GLN A 109 16.79 10.05 14.85
C GLN A 109 18.20 10.04 15.44
N ALA A 110 19.04 10.96 14.96
CA ALA A 110 20.28 11.28 15.65
C ALA A 110 19.89 12.05 16.91
N ASP A 111 19.90 11.37 18.04
CA ASP A 111 19.80 11.99 19.36
C ASP A 111 21.01 12.93 19.56
N GLY A 112 20.74 14.17 19.96
CA GLY A 112 21.74 15.20 20.28
C GLY A 112 22.08 15.27 21.76
#